data_AF-A0A6I9QLY4-F1
#
_entry.id   AF-A0A6I9QLY4-F1
#
_cell.length_a   1.000
_cell.length_b   1.000
_cell.length_c   1.000
_cell.angle_alpha   90.00
_cell.angle_beta   90.00
_cell.angle_gamma   90.00
#
_symmetry.space_group_name_H-M   'P 1'
#
loop_
_entity.id
_entity.type
_entity.pdbx_description
1 polymer ?
#
loop_
_entity_poly.entity_id
_entity_poly.type
_entity_poly.pdbx_seq_one_letter_code
_entity_poly.pdbx_strand_id
1 'polypeptide(L)'
;MQEFSVAQNELQGSIPSDIGVTLPSLQFLILSGNQFDGPIPTTLANASRLEVICIPDNHFSGRVPSELGRLRGLHLLNVEKNHLEAGDAKGWEFLDSLTNCSRLTVLSLYDNMLGGMLPNSVVNLSSQLKVLNLNINHMSGRIPHGIENLANLYWFTFDDNLFTGAIPESIGKLVRLERLGLSSNRFTGQIPITLGNLTLLTELYLEQNNLQGPISPSLGKLQHLSILDLSTNRLAGTIPKEILSLPALSLYLNLSDNSLDGSLPLEVGRLKNLHTLDISRNMLSGNIPSTLGDCQILEYLHLDNNFFQGTIPKYLSNARGLQELDLSHNNLTGPIPTFLEDLKQLQMLNLSFNHLEGEVPVKGVFENATQVSIKGNSRLCGGVPELHLPACPGKSYKKRKWPLLLKIVIPIAGAVLCMILLFSFFILLRKRKSKNNAPIVHPLEDQFPKVSHSDLIRATDGFSSTNLIGRGGYGSVYKGILSPHQTIVAVKVFNLQNQGASRSFLAECEVLRNTRHRNLIKIMTSCSMVDFRGNDFKALVFEFIPNGSLEKWLHPELDQHHHSKRLSLLQRLNIAI
;
A
#
# COMPACT_ATOMS: atom_id res chain seq x y z
N MET A 1 3.98 -10.28 -42.20
CA MET A 1 3.96 -10.19 -40.72
C MET A 1 2.52 -9.90 -40.28
N GLN A 2 1.96 -10.69 -39.36
CA GLN A 2 0.58 -10.52 -38.85
C GLN A 2 0.56 -9.83 -37.48
N GLU A 3 1.60 -9.99 -36.69
CA GLU A 3 1.74 -9.34 -35.40
C GLU A 3 3.06 -8.58 -35.35
N PHE A 4 3.02 -7.34 -34.89
CA PHE A 4 4.18 -6.54 -34.55
C PHE A 4 4.03 -6.07 -33.10
N SER A 5 4.87 -6.62 -32.22
CA SER A 5 4.83 -6.36 -30.79
C SER A 5 6.23 -6.06 -30.26
N VAL A 6 6.39 -4.89 -29.63
CA VAL A 6 7.65 -4.43 -29.02
C VAL A 6 7.41 -3.75 -27.66
N ALA A 7 6.38 -4.20 -26.94
CA ALA A 7 5.98 -3.59 -25.67
C ALA A 7 7.08 -3.64 -24.58
N GLN A 8 7.05 -2.67 -23.67
CA GLN A 8 7.89 -2.57 -22.48
C GLN A 8 9.39 -2.47 -22.79
N ASN A 9 9.74 -1.49 -23.63
CA ASN A 9 11.13 -1.17 -24.00
C ASN A 9 11.38 0.36 -23.88
N GLU A 10 12.54 0.82 -24.34
CA GLU A 10 12.90 2.24 -24.42
C GLU A 10 13.00 2.69 -25.90
N LEU A 11 12.19 2.12 -26.79
CA LEU A 11 12.24 2.43 -28.22
C LEU A 11 11.71 3.84 -28.50
N GLN A 12 12.42 4.58 -29.36
CA GLN A 12 12.15 5.97 -29.70
C GLN A 12 11.84 6.15 -31.19
N GLY A 13 11.35 7.33 -31.54
CA GLY A 13 11.01 7.75 -32.91
C GLY A 13 9.54 7.49 -33.25
N SER A 14 9.18 7.72 -34.51
CA SER A 14 7.79 7.64 -34.98
C SER A 14 7.47 6.32 -35.69
N ILE A 15 6.19 5.94 -35.68
CA ILE A 15 5.72 4.86 -36.57
C ILE A 15 5.92 5.30 -38.04
N PRO A 16 6.54 4.48 -38.90
CA PRO A 16 6.73 4.81 -40.31
C PRO A 16 5.41 5.18 -41.00
N SER A 17 5.40 6.28 -41.75
CA SER A 17 4.18 6.81 -42.38
C SER A 17 3.58 5.87 -43.43
N ASP A 18 4.31 4.87 -43.90
CA ASP A 18 3.91 3.87 -44.90
C ASP A 18 3.61 2.49 -44.28
N ILE A 19 3.56 2.37 -42.94
CA ILE A 19 3.45 1.08 -42.23
C ILE A 19 2.32 0.19 -42.74
N GLY A 20 1.13 0.73 -43.02
CA GLY A 20 0.01 -0.07 -43.50
C GLY A 20 0.10 -0.50 -44.96
N VAL A 21 1.01 0.11 -45.73
CA VAL A 21 1.38 -0.33 -47.09
C VAL A 21 2.47 -1.39 -47.03
N THR A 22 3.45 -1.20 -46.16
CA THR A 22 4.58 -2.12 -45.97
C THR A 22 4.16 -3.41 -45.26
N LEU A 23 3.18 -3.33 -44.34
CA LEU A 23 2.65 -4.45 -43.55
C LEU A 23 1.14 -4.63 -43.77
N PRO A 24 0.67 -4.94 -44.99
CA PRO A 24 -0.77 -4.97 -45.31
C PRO A 24 -1.52 -6.13 -44.64
N SER A 25 -0.80 -7.13 -44.12
CA SER A 25 -1.36 -8.29 -43.42
C SER A 25 -1.34 -8.16 -41.89
N LEU A 26 -0.96 -6.99 -41.35
CA LEU A 26 -0.90 -6.74 -39.91
C LEU A 26 -2.31 -6.87 -39.29
N GLN A 27 -2.38 -7.57 -38.17
CA GLN A 27 -3.57 -7.83 -37.35
C GLN A 27 -3.41 -7.25 -35.95
N PHE A 28 -2.19 -7.29 -35.41
CA PHE A 28 -1.88 -6.81 -34.06
C PHE A 28 -0.71 -5.83 -34.11
N LEU A 29 -0.94 -4.61 -33.62
CA LEU A 29 0.09 -3.61 -33.39
C LEU A 29 0.15 -3.31 -31.89
N ILE A 30 1.24 -3.73 -31.23
CA ILE A 30 1.42 -3.60 -29.78
C ILE A 30 2.74 -2.86 -29.48
N LEU A 31 2.63 -1.60 -29.08
CA LEU A 31 3.79 -0.71 -28.82
C LEU A 31 3.87 -0.20 -27.37
N SER A 32 3.05 -0.76 -26.48
CA SER A 32 2.85 -0.30 -25.09
C SER A 32 4.15 -0.06 -24.32
N GLY A 33 4.26 1.03 -23.54
CA GLY A 33 5.39 1.26 -22.63
C GLY A 33 6.71 1.44 -23.36
N ASN A 34 6.80 2.49 -24.18
CA ASN A 34 7.97 2.89 -24.95
C ASN A 34 8.09 4.43 -24.96
N GLN A 35 8.90 4.98 -25.86
CA GLN A 35 9.09 6.42 -26.07
C GLN A 35 8.76 6.81 -27.53
N PHE A 36 7.82 6.12 -28.18
CA PHE A 36 7.41 6.44 -29.55
C PHE A 36 6.71 7.80 -29.58
N ASP A 37 7.01 8.62 -30.60
CA ASP A 37 6.50 9.98 -30.77
C ASP A 37 5.85 10.21 -32.15
N GLY A 38 5.40 11.45 -32.38
CA GLY A 38 4.76 11.85 -33.63
C GLY A 38 3.30 11.37 -33.77
N PRO A 39 2.67 11.59 -34.93
CA PRO A 39 1.28 11.22 -35.15
C PRO A 39 1.09 9.74 -35.43
N ILE A 40 -0.09 9.21 -35.09
CA ILE A 40 -0.53 7.89 -35.55
C ILE A 40 -0.72 7.95 -37.08
N PRO A 41 -0.02 7.14 -37.89
CA PRO A 41 -0.13 7.24 -39.35
C PRO A 41 -1.51 6.87 -39.89
N THR A 42 -2.08 7.73 -40.73
CA THR A 42 -3.38 7.47 -41.40
C THR A 42 -3.34 6.23 -42.30
N THR A 43 -2.16 5.84 -42.77
CA THR A 43 -1.94 4.65 -43.58
C THR A 43 -2.12 3.35 -42.81
N LEU A 44 -2.14 3.33 -41.47
CA LEU A 44 -2.44 2.12 -40.69
C LEU A 44 -3.78 1.50 -41.11
N ALA A 45 -4.74 2.33 -41.50
CA ALA A 45 -6.02 1.89 -42.03
C ALA A 45 -5.94 1.13 -43.38
N ASN A 46 -4.78 1.12 -44.05
CA ASN A 46 -4.55 0.31 -45.26
C ASN A 46 -4.19 -1.16 -44.91
N ALA A 47 -3.77 -1.45 -43.67
CA ALA A 47 -3.67 -2.82 -43.18
C ALA A 47 -5.08 -3.33 -42.83
N SER A 48 -5.85 -3.73 -43.85
CA SER A 48 -7.28 -4.03 -43.73
C SER A 48 -7.65 -5.17 -42.77
N ARG A 49 -6.66 -5.95 -42.33
CA ARG A 49 -6.79 -7.03 -41.34
C ARG A 49 -6.47 -6.58 -39.91
N LEU A 50 -6.18 -5.30 -39.66
CA LEU A 50 -5.80 -4.81 -38.35
C LEU A 50 -7.01 -4.88 -37.39
N GLU A 51 -6.83 -5.62 -36.31
CA GLU A 51 -7.86 -5.96 -35.31
C GLU A 51 -7.57 -5.30 -33.95
N VAL A 52 -6.27 -5.15 -33.63
CA VAL A 52 -5.79 -4.61 -32.35
C VAL A 52 -4.76 -3.51 -32.61
N ILE A 53 -5.05 -2.32 -32.08
CA ILE A 53 -4.09 -1.22 -31.92
C ILE A 53 -3.97 -0.97 -30.42
N CYS A 54 -2.81 -1.32 -29.86
CA CYS A 54 -2.51 -1.15 -28.44
C CYS A 54 -1.18 -0.41 -28.29
N ILE A 55 -1.24 0.90 -28.06
CA ILE A 55 -0.05 1.77 -27.99
C ILE A 55 0.02 2.65 -26.71
N PRO A 56 -0.44 2.18 -25.53
CA PRO A 56 -0.42 3.01 -24.34
C PRO A 56 0.98 3.34 -23.83
N ASP A 57 1.09 4.32 -22.94
CA ASP A 57 2.34 4.72 -22.26
C ASP A 57 3.45 5.05 -23.30
N ASN A 58 3.20 6.07 -24.13
CA ASN A 58 4.10 6.58 -25.16
C ASN A 58 4.01 8.12 -25.27
N HIS A 59 4.51 8.71 -26.34
CA HIS A 59 4.47 10.14 -26.63
C HIS A 59 3.78 10.47 -27.96
N PHE A 60 2.84 9.62 -28.41
CA PHE A 60 2.08 9.89 -29.63
C PHE A 60 1.30 11.20 -29.51
N SER A 61 1.30 12.01 -30.57
CA SER A 61 0.75 13.37 -30.55
C SER A 61 -0.21 13.61 -31.71
N GLY A 62 -0.96 14.72 -31.65
CA GLY A 62 -1.92 15.08 -32.69
C GLY A 62 -3.22 14.29 -32.59
N ARG A 63 -3.96 14.19 -33.70
CA ARG A 63 -5.32 13.64 -33.71
C ARG A 63 -5.30 12.13 -33.93
N VAL A 64 -6.27 11.43 -33.33
CA VAL A 64 -6.57 10.04 -33.74
C VAL A 64 -7.08 10.07 -35.19
N PRO A 65 -6.49 9.29 -36.12
CA PRO A 65 -6.90 9.30 -37.52
C PRO A 65 -8.33 8.79 -37.72
N SER A 66 -9.16 9.55 -38.43
CA SER A 66 -10.52 9.12 -38.78
C SER A 66 -10.53 7.93 -39.73
N GLU A 67 -9.45 7.75 -40.50
CA GLU A 67 -9.27 6.62 -41.40
C GLU A 67 -9.32 5.27 -40.70
N LEU A 68 -9.05 5.19 -39.39
CA LEU A 68 -9.16 3.96 -38.60
C LEU A 68 -10.57 3.36 -38.67
N GLY A 69 -11.61 4.17 -38.92
CA GLY A 69 -12.98 3.69 -39.18
C GLY A 69 -13.12 2.76 -40.39
N ARG A 70 -12.12 2.70 -41.29
CA ARG A 70 -12.09 1.74 -42.41
C ARG A 70 -11.81 0.30 -41.94
N LEU A 71 -11.24 0.13 -40.75
CA LEU A 71 -10.87 -1.16 -40.17
C LEU A 71 -12.10 -1.84 -39.55
N ARG A 72 -12.94 -2.47 -40.38
CA ARG A 72 -14.15 -3.17 -39.92
C ARG A 72 -13.86 -4.33 -38.95
N GLY A 73 -12.63 -4.85 -38.97
CA GLY A 73 -12.14 -5.88 -38.07
C GLY A 73 -11.70 -5.37 -36.69
N LEU A 74 -11.50 -4.05 -36.54
CA LEU A 74 -10.96 -3.44 -35.33
C LEU A 74 -11.86 -3.73 -34.14
N HIS A 75 -11.33 -4.46 -33.16
CA HIS A 75 -12.04 -4.80 -31.93
C HIS A 75 -11.44 -4.12 -30.68
N LEU A 76 -10.18 -3.69 -30.74
CA LEU A 76 -9.50 -3.00 -29.64
C LEU A 76 -8.72 -1.80 -30.19
N LEU A 77 -9.10 -0.60 -29.70
CA LEU A 77 -8.31 0.63 -29.85
C LEU A 77 -7.95 1.15 -28.45
N ASN A 78 -6.69 0.97 -28.07
CA ASN A 78 -6.11 1.45 -26.82
C ASN A 78 -4.94 2.38 -27.17
N VAL A 79 -5.12 3.67 -26.90
CA VAL A 79 -4.16 4.74 -27.14
C VAL A 79 -3.93 5.56 -25.87
N GLU A 80 -4.07 4.94 -24.72
CA GLU A 80 -4.01 5.59 -23.40
C GLU A 80 -2.65 6.24 -23.13
N LYS A 81 -2.57 7.24 -22.24
CA LYS A 81 -1.30 7.84 -21.78
C LYS A 81 -0.40 8.27 -22.93
N ASN A 82 -0.92 9.18 -23.73
CA ASN A 82 -0.25 9.81 -24.85
C ASN A 82 -0.59 11.30 -24.88
N HIS A 83 -0.13 12.01 -25.91
CA HIS A 83 -0.37 13.43 -26.14
C HIS A 83 -1.42 13.64 -27.24
N LEU A 84 -2.44 12.78 -27.34
CA LEU A 84 -3.44 12.89 -28.39
C LEU A 84 -4.47 13.99 -28.10
N GLU A 85 -4.91 14.66 -29.15
CA GLU A 85 -5.74 15.86 -29.06
C GLU A 85 -7.07 15.70 -29.83
N ALA A 86 -8.13 16.19 -29.20
CA ALA A 86 -9.41 16.51 -29.82
C ALA A 86 -9.95 17.77 -29.15
N GLY A 87 -10.78 18.57 -29.82
CA GLY A 87 -11.24 19.84 -29.24
C GLY A 87 -12.22 20.59 -30.11
N ASP A 88 -12.17 20.32 -31.42
CA ASP A 88 -13.14 20.74 -32.42
C ASP A 88 -13.84 19.52 -33.05
N ALA A 89 -14.86 19.75 -33.88
CA ALA A 89 -15.57 18.69 -34.60
C ALA A 89 -14.63 17.81 -35.44
N LYS A 90 -13.58 18.40 -36.03
CA LYS A 90 -12.61 17.68 -36.84
C LYS A 90 -11.69 16.78 -35.98
N GLY A 91 -11.40 17.16 -34.73
CA GLY A 91 -10.64 16.35 -33.78
C GLY A 91 -11.42 15.12 -33.33
N TRP A 92 -12.75 15.21 -33.35
CA TRP A 92 -13.66 14.14 -32.98
C TRP A 92 -14.18 13.29 -34.16
N GLU A 93 -13.83 13.64 -35.40
CA GLU A 93 -14.25 12.92 -36.63
C GLU A 93 -13.90 11.42 -36.61
N PHE A 94 -12.86 11.03 -35.84
CA PHE A 94 -12.54 9.63 -35.66
C PHE A 94 -13.63 8.85 -34.91
N LEU A 95 -14.33 9.45 -33.95
CA LEU A 95 -15.46 8.79 -33.28
C LEU A 95 -16.61 8.55 -34.26
N ASP A 96 -16.92 9.52 -35.12
CA ASP A 96 -17.91 9.35 -36.19
C ASP A 96 -17.52 8.19 -37.10
N SER A 97 -16.24 8.10 -37.46
CA SER A 97 -15.72 7.04 -38.33
C SER A 97 -15.69 5.67 -37.66
N LEU A 98 -15.40 5.59 -36.36
CA LEU A 98 -15.37 4.35 -35.59
C LEU A 98 -16.76 3.70 -35.43
N THR A 99 -17.85 4.42 -35.72
CA THR A 99 -19.18 3.80 -35.82
C THR A 99 -19.24 2.69 -36.88
N ASN A 100 -18.34 2.72 -37.88
CA ASN A 100 -18.19 1.66 -38.88
C ASN A 100 -17.48 0.39 -38.36
N CYS A 101 -16.81 0.46 -37.22
CA CYS A 101 -16.09 -0.65 -36.59
C CYS A 101 -17.05 -1.51 -35.75
N SER A 102 -17.89 -2.31 -36.40
CA SER A 102 -18.95 -3.11 -35.74
C SER A 102 -18.46 -4.21 -34.80
N ARG A 103 -17.14 -4.50 -34.80
CA ARG A 103 -16.49 -5.44 -33.88
C ARG A 103 -15.83 -4.74 -32.68
N LEU A 104 -15.90 -3.42 -32.59
CA LEU A 104 -15.26 -2.67 -31.51
C LEU A 104 -15.82 -3.13 -30.15
N THR A 105 -14.92 -3.58 -29.27
CA THR A 105 -15.23 -4.04 -27.91
C THR A 105 -14.56 -3.19 -26.85
N VAL A 106 -13.41 -2.59 -27.18
CA VAL A 106 -12.65 -1.73 -26.27
C VAL A 106 -12.26 -0.47 -27.02
N LEU A 107 -12.67 0.67 -26.47
CA LEU A 107 -12.18 1.99 -26.83
C LEU A 107 -11.64 2.65 -25.56
N SER A 108 -10.34 2.87 -25.53
CA SER A 108 -9.68 3.52 -24.40
C SER A 108 -8.80 4.66 -24.84
N LEU A 109 -9.14 5.84 -24.34
CA LEU A 109 -8.51 7.13 -24.60
C LEU A 109 -8.00 7.79 -23.30
N TYR A 110 -7.90 7.02 -22.22
CA TYR A 110 -7.45 7.46 -20.90
C TYR A 110 -6.15 8.27 -20.98
N ASP A 111 -6.06 9.35 -20.20
CA ASP A 111 -4.84 10.16 -20.03
C ASP A 111 -4.27 10.67 -21.36
N ASN A 112 -4.98 11.62 -21.95
CA ASN A 112 -4.62 12.33 -23.17
C ASN A 112 -5.02 13.81 -23.04
N MET A 113 -4.89 14.58 -24.11
CA MET A 113 -5.28 16.00 -24.17
C MET A 113 -6.62 16.20 -24.91
N LEU A 114 -7.55 15.26 -24.82
CA LEU A 114 -8.84 15.34 -25.49
C LEU A 114 -9.77 16.33 -24.77
N GLY A 115 -10.23 17.35 -25.49
CA GLY A 115 -11.13 18.38 -24.99
C GLY A 115 -12.36 18.62 -25.85
N GLY A 116 -13.01 19.76 -25.65
CA GLY A 116 -14.28 20.08 -26.31
C GLY A 116 -15.44 19.23 -25.79
N MET A 117 -16.52 19.12 -26.56
CA MET A 117 -17.68 18.30 -26.19
C MET A 117 -17.56 16.91 -26.81
N LEU A 118 -17.84 15.86 -26.02
CA LEU A 118 -17.95 14.50 -26.55
C LEU A 118 -19.11 14.44 -27.57
N PRO A 119 -18.86 14.03 -28.83
CA PRO A 119 -19.90 14.03 -29.86
C PRO A 119 -20.97 12.97 -29.61
N ASN A 120 -22.19 13.23 -30.09
CA ASN A 120 -23.29 12.28 -29.99
C ASN A 120 -23.02 10.96 -30.74
N SER A 121 -22.09 10.91 -31.69
CA SER A 121 -21.72 9.67 -32.36
C SER A 121 -21.15 8.60 -31.43
N VAL A 122 -20.69 8.97 -30.22
CA VAL A 122 -20.26 7.99 -29.21
C VAL A 122 -21.36 6.97 -28.89
N VAL A 123 -22.64 7.37 -28.94
CA VAL A 123 -23.77 6.46 -28.65
C VAL A 123 -24.13 5.56 -29.83
N ASN A 124 -23.50 5.77 -30.98
CA ASN A 124 -23.64 4.97 -32.20
C ASN A 124 -22.42 4.06 -32.43
N LEU A 125 -21.48 3.99 -31.48
CA LEU A 125 -20.41 3.00 -31.52
C LEU A 125 -20.99 1.57 -31.46
N SER A 126 -20.12 0.61 -31.74
CA SER A 126 -20.45 -0.82 -31.73
C SER A 126 -21.31 -1.22 -30.52
N SER A 127 -22.42 -1.92 -30.77
CA SER A 127 -23.23 -2.50 -29.71
C SER A 127 -22.51 -3.62 -28.94
N GLN A 128 -21.35 -4.08 -29.44
CA GLN A 128 -20.47 -5.02 -28.73
C GLN A 128 -19.48 -4.31 -27.79
N LEU A 129 -19.50 -2.97 -27.72
CA LEU A 129 -18.59 -2.20 -26.87
C LEU A 129 -18.80 -2.57 -25.41
N LYS A 130 -17.68 -2.91 -24.76
CA LYS A 130 -17.63 -3.39 -23.37
C LYS A 130 -16.89 -2.43 -22.45
N VAL A 131 -15.87 -1.76 -22.99
CA VAL A 131 -15.06 -0.76 -22.28
C VAL A 131 -15.10 0.54 -23.07
N LEU A 132 -15.53 1.59 -22.39
CA LEU A 132 -15.40 2.97 -22.83
C LEU A 132 -14.71 3.75 -21.71
N ASN A 133 -13.42 4.02 -21.89
CA ASN A 133 -12.59 4.69 -20.90
C ASN A 133 -12.05 6.01 -21.48
N LEU A 134 -12.47 7.12 -20.88
CA LEU A 134 -12.13 8.48 -21.29
C LEU A 134 -11.51 9.31 -20.15
N ASN A 135 -11.05 8.66 -19.09
CA ASN A 135 -10.60 9.39 -17.90
C ASN A 135 -9.39 10.28 -18.18
N ILE A 136 -9.16 11.26 -17.30
CA ILE A 136 -7.96 12.11 -17.30
C ILE A 136 -7.80 12.78 -18.67
N ASN A 137 -8.71 13.68 -18.97
CA ASN A 137 -8.74 14.44 -20.21
C ASN A 137 -9.29 15.85 -19.90
N HIS A 138 -9.62 16.62 -20.94
CA HIS A 138 -10.17 17.97 -20.85
C HIS A 138 -11.59 18.07 -21.44
N MET A 139 -12.32 16.96 -21.50
CA MET A 139 -13.66 16.93 -22.12
C MET A 139 -14.68 17.68 -21.28
N SER A 140 -15.59 18.35 -21.96
CA SER A 140 -16.60 19.24 -21.38
C SER A 140 -17.98 18.96 -21.95
N GLY A 141 -18.98 19.73 -21.54
CA GLY A 141 -20.37 19.54 -21.97
C GLY A 141 -21.08 18.51 -21.11
N ARG A 142 -22.07 17.80 -21.66
CA ARG A 142 -22.88 16.82 -20.95
C ARG A 142 -22.60 15.42 -21.49
N ILE A 143 -22.87 14.39 -20.70
CA ILE A 143 -22.93 13.02 -21.22
C ILE A 143 -24.05 12.97 -22.28
N PRO A 144 -23.77 12.50 -23.52
CA PRO A 144 -24.76 12.42 -24.59
C PRO A 144 -26.00 11.59 -24.22
N HIS A 145 -27.17 12.05 -24.66
CA HIS A 145 -28.39 11.25 -24.59
C HIS A 145 -28.27 10.01 -25.49
N GLY A 146 -28.86 8.88 -25.08
CA GLY A 146 -28.77 7.63 -25.84
C GLY A 146 -27.64 6.72 -25.40
N ILE A 147 -26.90 7.06 -24.33
CA ILE A 147 -25.82 6.22 -23.81
C ILE A 147 -26.27 4.78 -23.50
N GLU A 148 -27.57 4.58 -23.23
CA GLU A 148 -28.17 3.26 -23.06
C GLU A 148 -28.02 2.33 -24.28
N ASN A 149 -27.73 2.86 -25.46
CA ASN A 149 -27.48 2.08 -26.67
C ASN A 149 -26.23 1.20 -26.53
N LEU A 150 -25.28 1.58 -25.67
CA LEU A 150 -24.07 0.84 -25.37
C LEU A 150 -24.32 -0.22 -24.27
N ALA A 151 -25.41 -1.00 -24.42
CA ALA A 151 -25.96 -1.89 -23.38
C ALA A 151 -25.04 -3.06 -22.95
N ASN A 152 -23.89 -3.23 -23.61
CA ASN A 152 -22.88 -4.25 -23.28
C ASN A 152 -21.68 -3.71 -22.50
N LEU A 153 -21.66 -2.42 -22.15
CA LEU A 153 -20.65 -1.85 -21.29
C LEU A 153 -20.64 -2.54 -19.93
N TYR A 154 -19.45 -3.02 -19.53
CA TYR A 154 -19.17 -3.40 -18.14
C TYR A 154 -18.27 -2.37 -17.45
N TRP A 155 -17.52 -1.58 -18.22
CA TRP A 155 -16.64 -0.52 -17.71
C TRP A 155 -16.94 0.79 -18.43
N PHE A 156 -17.48 1.76 -17.68
CA PHE A 156 -17.77 3.10 -18.15
C PHE A 156 -17.17 4.14 -17.21
N THR A 157 -16.06 4.75 -17.61
CA THR A 157 -15.32 5.71 -16.78
C THR A 157 -14.98 6.97 -17.55
N PHE A 158 -15.43 8.11 -17.00
CA PHE A 158 -15.21 9.49 -17.46
C PHE A 158 -14.56 10.37 -16.37
N ASP A 159 -13.85 9.76 -15.42
CA ASP A 159 -13.22 10.43 -14.28
C ASP A 159 -12.25 11.54 -14.74
N ASP A 160 -12.00 12.54 -13.91
CA ASP A 160 -11.01 13.60 -14.14
C ASP A 160 -11.20 14.32 -15.49
N ASN A 161 -12.36 14.97 -15.63
CA ASN A 161 -12.75 15.74 -16.81
C ASN A 161 -13.50 17.03 -16.41
N LEU A 162 -14.11 17.71 -17.37
CA LEU A 162 -14.88 18.94 -17.19
C LEU A 162 -16.36 18.76 -17.55
N PHE A 163 -16.90 17.53 -17.46
CA PHE A 163 -18.30 17.27 -17.73
C PHE A 163 -19.21 18.00 -16.74
N THR A 164 -20.37 18.44 -17.23
CA THR A 164 -21.35 19.30 -16.55
C THR A 164 -22.76 18.73 -16.72
N GLY A 165 -23.74 19.36 -16.07
CA GLY A 165 -25.15 18.95 -16.13
C GLY A 165 -25.45 17.80 -15.19
N ALA A 166 -26.64 17.23 -15.29
CA ALA A 166 -27.05 16.09 -14.48
C ALA A 166 -26.52 14.77 -15.05
N ILE A 167 -26.26 13.81 -14.17
CA ILE A 167 -26.01 12.42 -14.56
C ILE A 167 -27.31 11.89 -15.23
N PRO A 168 -27.28 11.43 -16.49
CA PRO A 168 -28.49 10.98 -17.18
C PRO A 168 -29.09 9.71 -16.53
N GLU A 169 -30.41 9.68 -16.37
CA GLU A 169 -31.12 8.50 -15.85
C GLU A 169 -30.92 7.25 -16.73
N SER A 170 -30.65 7.44 -18.01
CA SER A 170 -30.42 6.36 -18.98
C SER A 170 -29.18 5.52 -18.68
N ILE A 171 -28.21 6.02 -17.89
CA ILE A 171 -27.09 5.20 -17.40
C ILE A 171 -27.61 4.00 -16.60
N GLY A 172 -28.72 4.16 -15.86
CA GLY A 172 -29.38 3.07 -15.13
C GLY A 172 -29.96 1.95 -16.01
N LYS A 173 -29.91 2.06 -17.34
CA LYS A 173 -30.28 1.00 -18.29
C LYS A 173 -29.09 0.11 -18.70
N LEU A 174 -27.87 0.50 -18.34
CA LEU A 174 -26.63 -0.24 -18.66
C LEU A 174 -26.41 -1.38 -17.67
N VAL A 175 -27.34 -2.33 -17.61
CA VAL A 175 -27.43 -3.38 -16.57
C VAL A 175 -26.23 -4.34 -16.50
N ARG A 176 -25.29 -4.26 -17.46
CA ARG A 176 -24.03 -5.02 -17.46
C ARG A 176 -22.87 -4.29 -16.79
N LEU A 177 -23.05 -3.03 -16.36
CA LEU A 177 -22.01 -2.25 -15.72
C LEU A 177 -21.54 -2.91 -14.41
N GLU A 178 -20.23 -3.07 -14.32
CA GLU A 178 -19.49 -3.48 -13.14
C GLU A 178 -18.77 -2.27 -12.53
N ARG A 179 -18.21 -1.38 -13.36
CA ARG A 179 -17.56 -0.14 -12.91
C ARG A 179 -18.17 1.09 -13.57
N LEU A 180 -18.59 2.05 -12.75
CA LEU A 180 -19.02 3.38 -13.14
C LEU A 180 -18.16 4.43 -12.43
N GLY A 181 -17.34 5.15 -13.19
CA GLY A 181 -16.54 6.26 -12.68
C GLY A 181 -16.90 7.57 -13.36
N LEU A 182 -17.32 8.55 -12.56
CA LEU A 182 -17.65 9.91 -12.98
C LEU A 182 -17.00 10.95 -12.06
N SER A 183 -15.95 10.58 -11.34
CA SER A 183 -15.36 11.43 -10.32
C SER A 183 -14.59 12.61 -10.91
N SER A 184 -14.27 13.60 -10.07
CA SER A 184 -13.47 14.77 -10.46
C SER A 184 -14.02 15.48 -11.71
N ASN A 185 -15.31 15.81 -11.67
CA ASN A 185 -16.02 16.48 -12.75
C ASN A 185 -16.84 17.67 -12.19
N ARG A 186 -17.77 18.22 -12.98
CA ARG A 186 -18.67 19.31 -12.57
C ARG A 186 -20.13 18.88 -12.70
N PHE A 187 -20.43 17.60 -12.49
CA PHE A 187 -21.81 17.10 -12.49
C PHE A 187 -22.63 17.77 -11.39
N THR A 188 -23.89 18.03 -11.68
CA THR A 188 -24.85 18.76 -10.84
C THR A 188 -26.15 17.96 -10.69
N GLY A 189 -27.09 18.44 -9.88
CA GLY A 189 -28.37 17.73 -9.69
C GLY A 189 -28.23 16.51 -8.78
N GLN A 190 -29.24 15.66 -8.78
CA GLN A 190 -29.30 14.50 -7.88
C GLN A 190 -28.64 13.26 -8.50
N ILE A 191 -28.17 12.36 -7.64
CA ILE A 191 -27.80 10.99 -8.03
C ILE A 191 -29.08 10.28 -8.53
N PRO A 192 -29.14 9.84 -9.80
CA PRO A 192 -30.34 9.23 -10.35
C PRO A 192 -30.74 7.95 -9.59
N ILE A 193 -32.02 7.83 -9.24
CA ILE A 193 -32.56 6.62 -8.58
C ILE A 193 -32.41 5.37 -9.46
N THR A 194 -32.29 5.55 -10.78
CA THR A 194 -32.10 4.48 -11.75
C THR A 194 -30.73 3.81 -11.63
N LEU A 195 -29.73 4.44 -10.98
CA LEU A 195 -28.45 3.77 -10.71
C LEU A 195 -28.63 2.53 -9.84
N GLY A 196 -29.66 2.49 -8.98
CA GLY A 196 -30.01 1.29 -8.20
C GLY A 196 -30.43 0.08 -9.04
N ASN A 197 -30.61 0.21 -10.36
CA ASN A 197 -30.90 -0.90 -11.26
C ASN A 197 -29.63 -1.62 -11.77
N LEU A 198 -28.44 -1.05 -11.53
CA LEU A 198 -27.16 -1.60 -11.99
C LEU A 198 -26.69 -2.73 -11.07
N THR A 199 -27.44 -3.82 -10.97
CA THR A 199 -27.23 -4.83 -9.94
C THR A 199 -25.87 -5.54 -9.98
N LEU A 200 -25.16 -5.50 -11.12
CA LEU A 200 -23.81 -6.05 -11.28
C LEU A 200 -22.69 -5.07 -10.87
N LEU A 201 -23.03 -3.84 -10.50
CA LEU A 201 -22.05 -2.81 -10.16
C LEU A 201 -21.25 -3.22 -8.93
N THR A 202 -19.93 -3.25 -9.08
CA THR A 202 -18.95 -3.51 -8.03
C THR A 202 -18.33 -2.22 -7.53
N GLU A 203 -18.19 -1.21 -8.40
CA GLU A 203 -17.53 0.04 -8.07
C GLU A 203 -18.30 1.26 -8.60
N LEU A 204 -18.56 2.21 -7.71
CA LEU A 204 -19.21 3.49 -8.00
C LEU A 204 -18.39 4.66 -7.45
N TYR A 205 -17.84 5.47 -8.35
CA TYR A 205 -17.06 6.68 -8.05
C TYR A 205 -17.82 7.90 -8.56
N LEU A 206 -18.32 8.74 -7.64
CA LEU A 206 -19.00 10.00 -7.94
C LEU A 206 -18.39 11.19 -7.18
N GLU A 207 -17.23 11.00 -6.57
CA GLU A 207 -16.56 11.99 -5.74
C GLU A 207 -16.11 13.22 -6.51
N GLN A 208 -15.84 14.31 -5.79
CA GLN A 208 -15.34 15.57 -6.36
C GLN A 208 -16.22 16.11 -7.50
N ASN A 209 -17.50 16.31 -7.19
CA ASN A 209 -18.51 16.86 -8.11
C ASN A 209 -19.38 17.92 -7.40
N ASN A 210 -20.40 18.43 -8.08
CA ASN A 210 -21.39 19.36 -7.51
C ASN A 210 -22.77 18.68 -7.33
N LEU A 211 -22.80 17.36 -7.06
CA LEU A 211 -24.04 16.60 -6.87
C LEU A 211 -24.72 17.05 -5.57
N GLN A 212 -26.06 17.07 -5.57
CA GLN A 212 -26.87 17.61 -4.49
C GLN A 212 -28.08 16.73 -4.18
N GLY A 213 -28.76 17.02 -3.07
CA GLY A 213 -29.93 16.27 -2.62
C GLY A 213 -29.55 14.99 -1.86
N PRO A 214 -30.55 14.14 -1.54
CA PRO A 214 -30.33 12.97 -0.71
C PRO A 214 -29.65 11.83 -1.45
N ILE A 215 -28.87 11.06 -0.70
CA ILE A 215 -28.41 9.74 -1.14
C ILE A 215 -29.64 8.83 -1.24
N SER A 216 -29.90 8.25 -2.42
CA SER A 216 -31.09 7.43 -2.63
C SER A 216 -30.95 6.05 -1.96
N PRO A 217 -31.96 5.57 -1.20
CA PRO A 217 -32.00 4.20 -0.69
C PRO A 217 -31.94 3.12 -1.79
N SER A 218 -32.25 3.48 -3.04
CA SER A 218 -32.16 2.57 -4.18
C SER A 218 -30.75 2.01 -4.42
N LEU A 219 -29.69 2.73 -4.01
CA LEU A 219 -28.31 2.24 -4.06
C LEU A 219 -28.10 1.00 -3.18
N GLY A 220 -28.96 0.78 -2.17
CA GLY A 220 -28.96 -0.45 -1.38
C GLY A 220 -29.36 -1.72 -2.16
N LYS A 221 -29.78 -1.59 -3.42
CA LYS A 221 -30.02 -2.73 -4.33
C LYS A 221 -28.75 -3.28 -4.96
N LEU A 222 -27.62 -2.57 -4.88
CA LEU A 222 -26.35 -2.92 -5.52
C LEU A 222 -25.60 -4.00 -4.74
N GLN A 223 -26.11 -5.25 -4.77
CA GLN A 223 -25.64 -6.33 -3.91
C GLN A 223 -24.17 -6.76 -4.12
N HIS A 224 -23.57 -6.37 -5.25
CA HIS A 224 -22.17 -6.67 -5.58
C HIS A 224 -21.21 -5.51 -5.32
N LEU A 225 -21.71 -4.36 -4.82
CA LEU A 225 -20.91 -3.16 -4.62
C LEU A 225 -19.88 -3.37 -3.51
N SER A 226 -18.60 -3.32 -3.85
CA SER A 226 -17.47 -3.39 -2.92
C SER A 226 -16.93 -2.02 -2.54
N ILE A 227 -17.23 -1.02 -3.38
CA ILE A 227 -16.68 0.32 -3.38
C ILE A 227 -17.79 1.35 -3.62
N LEU A 228 -17.92 2.32 -2.73
CA LEU A 228 -18.81 3.48 -2.92
C LEU A 228 -18.10 4.77 -2.47
N ASP A 229 -17.73 5.62 -3.43
CA ASP A 229 -17.26 6.99 -3.15
C ASP A 229 -18.29 8.03 -3.62
N LEU A 230 -18.80 8.80 -2.66
CA LEU A 230 -19.68 9.94 -2.89
C LEU A 230 -19.09 11.23 -2.29
N SER A 231 -17.81 11.21 -1.89
CA SER A 231 -17.20 12.28 -1.12
C SER A 231 -17.04 13.59 -1.92
N THR A 232 -16.81 14.70 -1.24
CA THR A 232 -16.56 16.02 -1.87
C THR A 232 -17.68 16.40 -2.84
N ASN A 233 -18.90 16.50 -2.32
CA ASN A 233 -20.10 16.87 -3.06
C ASN A 233 -20.98 17.82 -2.20
N ARG A 234 -22.23 18.05 -2.59
CA ARG A 234 -23.22 18.85 -1.85
C ARG A 234 -24.43 17.99 -1.44
N LEU A 235 -24.21 16.70 -1.19
CA LEU A 235 -25.25 15.77 -0.79
C LEU A 235 -25.76 16.14 0.61
N ALA A 236 -27.06 15.99 0.83
CA ALA A 236 -27.71 16.44 2.06
C ALA A 236 -28.74 15.42 2.57
N GLY A 237 -29.19 15.59 3.80
CA GLY A 237 -30.11 14.64 4.45
C GLY A 237 -29.36 13.43 5.06
N THR A 238 -30.13 12.43 5.49
CA THR A 238 -29.60 11.31 6.28
C THR A 238 -28.93 10.23 5.44
N ILE A 239 -27.94 9.54 6.00
CA ILE A 239 -27.36 8.32 5.42
C ILE A 239 -28.42 7.20 5.38
N PRO A 240 -28.76 6.63 4.19
CA PRO A 240 -29.70 5.53 4.10
C PRO A 240 -29.17 4.24 4.74
N LYS A 241 -29.99 3.60 5.59
CA LYS A 241 -29.65 2.31 6.22
C LYS A 241 -29.46 1.17 5.23
N GLU A 242 -30.06 1.29 4.05
CA GLU A 242 -29.99 0.31 2.97
C GLU A 242 -28.55 0.19 2.42
N ILE A 243 -27.82 1.31 2.31
CA ILE A 243 -26.40 1.32 1.89
C ILE A 243 -25.51 0.71 2.97
N LEU A 244 -25.82 1.00 4.24
CA LEU A 244 -25.13 0.42 5.39
C LEU A 244 -25.44 -1.08 5.59
N SER A 245 -26.31 -1.65 4.76
CA SER A 245 -26.66 -3.08 4.78
C SER A 245 -26.20 -3.81 3.52
N LEU A 246 -25.36 -3.19 2.68
CA LEU A 246 -24.82 -3.83 1.48
C LEU A 246 -23.85 -4.97 1.86
N PRO A 247 -24.10 -6.21 1.40
CA PRO A 247 -23.35 -7.38 1.87
C PRO A 247 -21.93 -7.48 1.31
N ALA A 248 -21.69 -6.93 0.11
CA ALA A 248 -20.39 -6.98 -0.57
C ALA A 248 -19.48 -5.79 -0.26
N LEU A 249 -20.00 -4.76 0.42
CA LEU A 249 -19.26 -3.52 0.69
C LEU A 249 -18.13 -3.83 1.67
N SER A 250 -16.91 -3.79 1.15
CA SER A 250 -15.75 -4.39 1.82
C SER A 250 -14.48 -3.58 1.71
N LEU A 251 -14.29 -2.83 0.63
CA LEU A 251 -13.06 -2.05 0.45
C LEU A 251 -13.22 -0.68 1.09
N TYR A 252 -14.14 0.15 0.62
CA TYR A 252 -14.33 1.46 1.21
C TYR A 252 -15.74 2.01 0.99
N LEU A 253 -16.22 2.73 2.01
CA LEU A 253 -17.41 3.56 1.97
C LEU A 253 -16.98 4.98 2.35
N ASN A 254 -17.00 5.87 1.38
CA ASN A 254 -16.58 7.25 1.57
C ASN A 254 -17.73 8.21 1.23
N LEU A 255 -18.22 8.90 2.27
CA LEU A 255 -19.27 9.90 2.19
C LEU A 255 -18.79 11.26 2.72
N SER A 256 -17.49 11.46 2.86
CA SER A 256 -16.92 12.64 3.49
C SER A 256 -17.11 13.91 2.67
N ASP A 257 -16.93 15.07 3.32
CA ASP A 257 -17.01 16.39 2.68
C ASP A 257 -18.32 16.60 1.90
N ASN A 258 -19.42 16.55 2.67
CA ASN A 258 -20.78 16.72 2.19
C ASN A 258 -21.61 17.51 3.23
N SER A 259 -22.92 17.58 3.04
CA SER A 259 -23.88 18.22 3.97
C SER A 259 -24.84 17.19 4.58
N LEU A 260 -24.39 15.95 4.80
CA LEU A 260 -25.21 14.88 5.38
C LEU A 260 -25.50 15.16 6.86
N ASP A 261 -26.72 14.85 7.31
CA ASP A 261 -27.19 15.16 8.65
C ASP A 261 -27.87 13.95 9.33
N GLY A 262 -28.45 14.19 10.50
CA GLY A 262 -29.05 13.14 11.33
C GLY A 262 -28.01 12.27 12.02
N SER A 263 -28.45 11.13 12.56
CA SER A 263 -27.57 10.18 13.26
C SER A 263 -27.06 9.09 12.34
N LEU A 264 -25.83 8.61 12.57
CA LEU A 264 -25.32 7.39 11.94
C LEU A 264 -26.21 6.17 12.33
N PRO A 265 -26.88 5.49 11.38
CA PRO A 265 -27.75 4.35 11.69
C PRO A 265 -27.01 3.17 12.32
N LEU A 266 -27.73 2.39 13.16
CA LEU A 266 -27.16 1.22 13.83
C LEU A 266 -26.76 0.12 12.83
N GLU A 267 -27.37 0.11 11.65
CA GLU A 267 -27.08 -0.80 10.55
C GLU A 267 -25.62 -0.77 10.09
N VAL A 268 -24.84 0.28 10.41
CA VAL A 268 -23.40 0.33 10.14
C VAL A 268 -22.66 -0.92 10.62
N GLY A 269 -23.10 -1.54 11.74
CA GLY A 269 -22.52 -2.79 12.23
C GLY A 269 -22.74 -4.04 11.35
N ARG A 270 -23.54 -3.93 10.29
CA ARG A 270 -23.72 -4.98 9.28
C ARG A 270 -22.58 -5.01 8.27
N LEU A 271 -21.82 -3.92 8.13
CA LEU A 271 -20.67 -3.79 7.24
C LEU A 271 -19.42 -4.50 7.82
N LYS A 272 -19.58 -5.77 8.19
CA LYS A 272 -18.56 -6.56 8.92
C LYS A 272 -17.26 -6.75 8.15
N ASN A 273 -17.33 -6.63 6.83
CA ASN A 273 -16.18 -6.80 5.93
C ASN A 273 -15.61 -5.46 5.46
N LEU A 274 -16.11 -4.32 5.94
CA LEU A 274 -15.64 -3.02 5.50
C LEU A 274 -14.28 -2.70 6.09
N HIS A 275 -13.36 -2.27 5.22
CA HIS A 275 -12.00 -1.90 5.58
C HIS A 275 -11.86 -0.40 5.89
N THR A 276 -12.53 0.47 5.11
CA THR A 276 -12.50 1.92 5.32
C THR A 276 -13.91 2.50 5.40
N LEU A 277 -14.17 3.27 6.47
CA LEU A 277 -15.37 4.10 6.63
C LEU A 277 -14.95 5.55 6.86
N ASP A 278 -15.20 6.40 5.88
CA ASP A 278 -15.03 7.84 6.01
C ASP A 278 -16.37 8.55 5.83
N ILE A 279 -16.84 9.18 6.89
CA ILE A 279 -18.03 10.05 6.90
C ILE A 279 -17.69 11.41 7.53
N SER A 280 -16.40 11.76 7.53
CA SER A 280 -15.89 13.02 8.06
C SER A 280 -16.45 14.24 7.34
N ARG A 281 -16.32 15.43 7.93
CA ARG A 281 -16.69 16.71 7.31
C ARG A 281 -18.13 16.72 6.82
N ASN A 282 -19.06 16.44 7.73
CA ASN A 282 -20.50 16.44 7.50
C ASN A 282 -21.20 17.14 8.68
N MET A 283 -22.52 17.04 8.75
CA MET A 283 -23.36 17.55 9.84
C MET A 283 -23.98 16.42 10.66
N LEU A 284 -23.34 15.25 10.73
CA LEU A 284 -23.85 14.10 11.47
C LEU A 284 -23.85 14.36 12.98
N SER A 285 -24.88 13.90 13.66
CA SER A 285 -25.13 14.20 15.07
C SER A 285 -25.57 12.95 15.84
N GLY A 286 -25.91 13.11 17.12
CA GLY A 286 -26.25 11.97 17.98
C GLY A 286 -25.01 11.19 18.43
N ASN A 287 -25.21 9.99 18.96
CA ASN A 287 -24.13 9.20 19.53
C ASN A 287 -23.48 8.33 18.44
N ILE A 288 -22.19 8.04 18.59
CA ILE A 288 -21.52 7.00 17.80
C ILE A 288 -22.19 5.65 18.14
N PRO A 289 -22.74 4.89 17.16
CA PRO A 289 -23.36 3.59 17.41
C PRO A 289 -22.40 2.57 18.01
N SER A 290 -22.85 1.83 19.04
CA SER A 290 -22.06 0.72 19.58
C SER A 290 -21.90 -0.44 18.61
N THR A 291 -22.82 -0.59 17.65
CA THR A 291 -22.78 -1.62 16.60
C THR A 291 -21.60 -1.45 15.66
N LEU A 292 -20.97 -0.28 15.60
CA LEU A 292 -19.76 -0.05 14.81
C LEU A 292 -18.59 -0.95 15.26
N GLY A 293 -18.60 -1.39 16.53
CA GLY A 293 -17.68 -2.41 17.03
C GLY A 293 -17.82 -3.79 16.37
N ASP A 294 -18.92 -4.07 15.67
CA ASP A 294 -19.10 -5.33 14.93
C ASP A 294 -18.29 -5.38 13.63
N CYS A 295 -17.76 -4.23 13.17
CA CYS A 295 -16.89 -4.12 12.00
C CYS A 295 -15.44 -4.49 12.36
N GLN A 296 -15.20 -5.78 12.63
CA GLN A 296 -13.95 -6.25 13.24
C GLN A 296 -12.70 -6.03 12.38
N ILE A 297 -12.86 -5.99 11.06
CA ILE A 297 -11.75 -5.80 10.10
C ILE A 297 -11.58 -4.34 9.64
N LEU A 298 -12.38 -3.42 10.18
CA LEU A 298 -12.28 -2.01 9.87
C LEU A 298 -10.91 -1.48 10.30
N GLU A 299 -10.17 -0.89 9.37
CA GLU A 299 -8.81 -0.36 9.58
C GLU A 299 -8.81 1.16 9.69
N TYR A 300 -9.62 1.83 8.88
CA TYR A 300 -9.69 3.30 8.83
C TYR A 300 -11.10 3.75 9.19
N LEU A 301 -11.22 4.49 10.29
CA LEU A 301 -12.48 5.07 10.76
C LEU A 301 -12.32 6.57 10.95
N HIS A 302 -12.88 7.35 10.04
CA HIS A 302 -12.85 8.81 10.05
C HIS A 302 -14.27 9.36 10.25
N LEU A 303 -14.51 9.91 11.45
CA LEU A 303 -15.77 10.54 11.85
C LEU A 303 -15.58 12.03 12.19
N ASP A 304 -14.41 12.58 11.89
CA ASP A 304 -14.02 13.93 12.30
C ASP A 304 -14.85 15.02 11.63
N ASN A 305 -14.82 16.23 12.19
CA ASN A 305 -15.55 17.39 11.66
C ASN A 305 -17.05 17.10 11.48
N ASN A 306 -17.71 16.67 12.56
CA ASN A 306 -19.14 16.40 12.66
C ASN A 306 -19.68 16.94 14.00
N PHE A 307 -20.92 16.61 14.35
CA PHE A 307 -21.59 16.97 15.61
C PHE A 307 -21.87 15.75 16.49
N PHE A 308 -21.08 14.68 16.40
CA PHE A 308 -21.26 13.50 17.26
C PHE A 308 -21.07 13.87 18.73
N GLN A 309 -21.94 13.33 19.58
CA GLN A 309 -22.00 13.62 21.01
C GLN A 309 -21.99 12.34 21.85
N GLY A 310 -22.09 12.51 23.18
CA GLY A 310 -22.03 11.39 24.12
C GLY A 310 -20.60 10.87 24.29
N THR A 311 -20.46 9.64 24.75
CA THR A 311 -19.15 9.00 25.05
C THR A 311 -18.68 8.11 23.91
N ILE A 312 -17.36 7.95 23.76
CA ILE A 312 -16.79 6.96 22.83
C ILE A 312 -17.25 5.54 23.27
N PRO A 313 -17.96 4.77 22.41
CA PRO A 313 -18.56 3.50 22.83
C PRO A 313 -17.51 2.44 23.17
N LYS A 314 -17.64 1.82 24.36
CA LYS A 314 -16.77 0.71 24.80
C LYS A 314 -16.70 -0.48 23.82
N TYR A 315 -17.74 -0.65 23.02
CA TYR A 315 -17.84 -1.75 22.05
C TYR A 315 -16.91 -1.59 20.86
N LEU A 316 -16.37 -0.39 20.60
CA LEU A 316 -15.30 -0.20 19.61
C LEU A 316 -14.02 -1.01 19.94
N SER A 317 -13.88 -1.52 21.16
CA SER A 317 -12.85 -2.51 21.51
C SER A 317 -12.88 -3.79 20.66
N ASN A 318 -14.01 -4.08 20.00
CA ASN A 318 -14.15 -5.23 19.10
C ASN A 318 -13.62 -4.96 17.68
N ALA A 319 -13.44 -3.71 17.27
CA ALA A 319 -12.89 -3.32 15.98
C ALA A 319 -11.35 -3.47 15.99
N ARG A 320 -10.88 -4.72 16.07
CA ARG A 320 -9.46 -5.06 16.30
C ARG A 320 -8.55 -4.76 15.10
N GLY A 321 -9.13 -4.56 13.92
CA GLY A 321 -8.41 -4.14 12.72
C GLY A 321 -7.97 -2.68 12.73
N LEU A 322 -8.52 -1.84 13.61
CA LEU A 322 -8.32 -0.38 13.55
C LEU A 322 -6.84 0.00 13.58
N GLN A 323 -6.43 0.73 12.54
CA GLN A 323 -5.12 1.35 12.37
C GLN A 323 -5.21 2.86 12.53
N GLU A 324 -6.28 3.47 12.03
CA GLU A 324 -6.53 4.90 12.17
C GLU A 324 -7.93 5.16 12.72
N LEU A 325 -7.98 6.00 13.76
CA LEU A 325 -9.22 6.46 14.35
C LEU A 325 -9.18 7.99 14.49
N ASP A 326 -9.93 8.69 13.63
CA ASP A 326 -10.13 10.13 13.74
C ASP A 326 -11.56 10.45 14.19
N LEU A 327 -11.67 10.95 15.41
CA LEU A 327 -12.91 11.44 16.02
C LEU A 327 -12.81 12.94 16.34
N SER A 328 -11.83 13.64 15.77
CA SER A 328 -11.56 15.03 16.11
C SER A 328 -12.69 15.97 15.65
N HIS A 329 -12.73 17.18 16.21
CA HIS A 329 -13.73 18.19 15.84
C HIS A 329 -15.17 17.66 15.92
N ASN A 330 -15.54 17.17 17.11
CA ASN A 330 -16.88 16.70 17.44
C ASN A 330 -17.30 17.24 18.83
N ASN A 331 -18.47 16.83 19.31
CA ASN A 331 -19.03 17.20 20.61
C ASN A 331 -18.93 16.05 21.64
N LEU A 332 -17.91 15.19 21.52
CA LEU A 332 -17.75 14.00 22.38
C LEU A 332 -17.38 14.39 23.82
N THR A 333 -17.90 13.64 24.78
CA THR A 333 -17.80 13.88 26.22
C THR A 333 -17.34 12.63 26.97
N GLY A 334 -17.07 12.77 28.26
CA GLY A 334 -16.66 11.66 29.12
C GLY A 334 -15.18 11.28 28.96
N PRO A 335 -14.76 10.17 29.61
CA PRO A 335 -13.37 9.76 29.62
C PRO A 335 -12.93 9.13 28.30
N ILE A 336 -11.64 9.27 27.98
CA ILE A 336 -10.97 8.48 26.93
C ILE A 336 -10.99 7.00 27.37
N PRO A 337 -11.62 6.09 26.61
CA PRO A 337 -11.72 4.70 27.03
C PRO A 337 -10.36 3.97 27.07
N THR A 338 -10.12 3.22 28.13
CA THR A 338 -8.86 2.48 28.31
C THR A 338 -8.67 1.33 27.33
N PHE A 339 -9.74 0.82 26.69
CA PHE A 339 -9.61 -0.25 25.69
C PHE A 339 -8.76 0.17 24.48
N LEU A 340 -8.60 1.48 24.23
CA LEU A 340 -7.73 2.00 23.18
C LEU A 340 -6.25 1.61 23.41
N GLU A 341 -5.84 1.31 24.65
CA GLU A 341 -4.52 0.74 24.96
C GLU A 341 -4.34 -0.69 24.41
N ASP A 342 -5.45 -1.40 24.18
CA ASP A 342 -5.46 -2.80 23.76
C ASP A 342 -5.52 -2.99 22.24
N LEU A 343 -5.85 -1.94 21.47
CA LEU A 343 -5.87 -1.96 20.01
C LEU A 343 -4.44 -1.95 19.45
N LYS A 344 -3.87 -3.12 19.20
CA LYS A 344 -2.45 -3.29 18.83
C LYS A 344 -2.08 -2.80 17.44
N GLN A 345 -3.05 -2.66 16.54
CA GLN A 345 -2.83 -2.15 15.18
C GLN A 345 -2.97 -0.64 15.09
N LEU A 346 -3.47 0.03 16.14
CA LEU A 346 -3.77 1.45 16.13
C LEU A 346 -2.48 2.27 16.07
N GLN A 347 -2.29 2.96 14.96
CA GLN A 347 -1.10 3.75 14.61
C GLN A 347 -1.39 5.26 14.64
N MET A 348 -2.64 5.66 14.46
CA MET A 348 -3.09 7.04 14.50
C MET A 348 -4.39 7.14 15.30
N LEU A 349 -4.38 7.98 16.33
CA LEU A 349 -5.55 8.31 17.14
C LEU A 349 -5.70 9.82 17.26
N ASN A 350 -6.74 10.37 16.67
CA ASN A 350 -7.04 11.79 16.78
C ASN A 350 -8.39 12.00 17.48
N LEU A 351 -8.32 12.53 18.70
CA LEU A 351 -9.44 12.87 19.57
C LEU A 351 -9.50 14.39 19.83
N SER A 352 -8.75 15.17 19.08
CA SER A 352 -8.62 16.61 19.30
C SER A 352 -9.95 17.36 19.10
N PHE A 353 -10.08 18.53 19.71
CA PHE A 353 -11.22 19.43 19.58
C PHE A 353 -12.57 18.74 19.88
N ASN A 354 -12.66 18.19 21.09
CA ASN A 354 -13.86 17.62 21.68
C ASN A 354 -14.07 18.19 23.11
N HIS A 355 -14.95 17.57 23.90
CA HIS A 355 -15.23 17.89 25.31
C HIS A 355 -14.87 16.75 26.27
N LEU A 356 -13.87 15.94 25.89
CA LEU A 356 -13.39 14.80 26.67
C LEU A 356 -12.76 15.27 27.99
N GLU A 357 -12.83 14.41 29.01
CA GLU A 357 -12.42 14.74 30.38
C GLU A 357 -11.70 13.58 31.08
N GLY A 358 -10.99 13.89 32.15
CA GLY A 358 -10.34 12.87 32.99
C GLY A 358 -8.91 12.53 32.55
N GLU A 359 -8.41 11.41 33.10
CA GLU A 359 -7.01 11.00 32.92
C GLU A 359 -6.79 10.36 31.55
N VAL A 360 -5.73 10.79 30.86
CA VAL A 360 -5.32 10.17 29.60
C VAL A 360 -4.59 8.85 29.87
N PRO A 361 -4.95 7.75 29.19
CA PRO A 361 -4.23 6.47 29.30
C PRO A 361 -2.76 6.61 28.85
N VAL A 362 -1.91 5.64 29.21
CA VAL A 362 -0.44 5.75 29.03
C VAL A 362 0.18 4.57 28.30
N LYS A 363 -0.60 3.54 27.95
CA LYS A 363 -0.13 2.35 27.24
C LYS A 363 -0.62 2.31 25.80
N GLY A 364 -0.03 1.39 25.03
CA GLY A 364 -0.46 1.16 23.64
C GLY A 364 -0.22 2.40 22.79
N VAL A 365 -1.23 2.85 22.03
CA VAL A 365 -1.12 4.03 21.17
C VAL A 365 -0.68 5.29 21.94
N PHE A 366 -1.03 5.40 23.22
CA PHE A 366 -0.68 6.56 24.07
C PHE A 366 0.79 6.59 24.51
N GLU A 367 1.57 5.53 24.32
CA GLU A 367 3.02 5.53 24.61
C GLU A 367 3.78 6.44 23.64
N ASN A 368 3.25 6.66 22.44
CA ASN A 368 3.86 7.49 21.42
C ASN A 368 3.04 8.76 21.18
N ALA A 369 3.49 9.88 21.74
CA ALA A 369 2.82 11.16 21.61
C ALA A 369 2.72 11.68 20.16
N THR A 370 3.49 11.15 19.19
CA THR A 370 3.33 11.51 17.78
C THR A 370 2.15 10.81 17.11
N GLN A 371 1.64 9.74 17.70
CA GLN A 371 0.51 8.94 17.18
C GLN A 371 -0.83 9.38 17.76
N VAL A 372 -0.83 10.22 18.81
CA VAL A 372 -2.04 10.65 19.51
C VAL A 372 -2.19 12.16 19.49
N SER A 373 -3.34 12.64 18.99
CA SER A 373 -3.74 14.04 19.06
C SER A 373 -4.96 14.20 19.97
N ILE A 374 -4.81 14.95 21.06
CA ILE A 374 -5.88 15.19 22.06
C ILE A 374 -6.08 16.68 22.36
N LYS A 375 -5.45 17.56 21.54
CA LYS A 375 -5.49 19.01 21.69
C LYS A 375 -6.93 19.53 21.75
N GLY A 376 -7.20 20.59 22.50
CA GLY A 376 -8.53 21.23 22.52
C GLY A 376 -9.54 20.62 23.49
N ASN A 377 -9.19 19.52 24.20
CA ASN A 377 -9.99 18.99 25.29
C ASN A 377 -9.52 19.57 26.64
N SER A 378 -10.20 20.60 27.15
CA SER A 378 -9.74 21.40 28.30
C SER A 378 -9.80 20.69 29.65
N ARG A 379 -10.52 19.57 29.76
CA ARG A 379 -10.72 18.81 31.00
C ARG A 379 -9.87 17.53 31.08
N LEU A 380 -8.94 17.33 30.15
CA LEU A 380 -7.99 16.22 30.20
C LEU A 380 -6.82 16.54 31.15
N CYS A 381 -6.29 15.50 31.79
CA CYS A 381 -5.15 15.56 32.68
C CYS A 381 -4.31 14.27 32.61
N GLY A 382 -3.11 14.25 33.18
CA GLY A 382 -2.26 13.05 33.23
C GLY A 382 -1.63 12.69 31.88
N GLY A 383 -1.59 11.40 31.53
CA GLY A 383 -0.94 10.92 30.30
C GLY A 383 0.60 10.87 30.38
N VAL A 384 1.23 10.55 29.25
CA VAL A 384 2.69 10.58 29.12
C VAL A 384 3.21 12.03 29.12
N PRO A 385 4.42 12.31 29.66
CA PRO A 385 4.94 13.68 29.81
C PRO A 385 4.93 14.51 28.53
N GLU A 386 5.15 13.87 27.38
CA GLU A 386 5.22 14.47 26.05
C GLU A 386 3.89 15.10 25.59
N LEU A 387 2.76 14.73 26.21
CA LEU A 387 1.45 15.33 25.95
C LEU A 387 1.24 16.69 26.64
N HIS A 388 2.13 17.08 27.57
CA HIS A 388 2.12 18.37 28.27
C HIS A 388 0.80 18.72 28.98
N LEU A 389 0.09 17.73 29.51
CA LEU A 389 -1.17 17.93 30.24
C LEU A 389 -0.94 18.24 31.73
N PRO A 390 -1.90 18.94 32.37
CA PRO A 390 -1.85 19.17 33.82
C PRO A 390 -1.99 17.86 34.59
N ALA A 391 -1.45 17.81 35.82
CA ALA A 391 -1.65 16.67 36.71
C ALA A 391 -3.13 16.57 37.15
N CYS A 392 -3.65 15.34 37.24
CA CYS A 392 -5.03 15.13 37.66
C CYS A 392 -5.25 15.50 39.14
N PRO A 393 -6.30 16.28 39.48
CA PRO A 393 -6.60 16.64 40.86
C PRO A 393 -6.97 15.39 41.68
N GLY A 394 -6.35 15.23 42.85
CA GLY A 394 -6.68 14.17 43.82
C GLY A 394 -5.72 12.97 43.90
N LYS A 395 -4.70 12.88 43.04
CA LYS A 395 -3.64 11.85 43.17
C LYS A 395 -2.39 12.42 43.84
N SER A 396 -2.43 12.52 45.18
CA SER A 396 -1.20 12.57 45.97
C SER A 396 -0.44 11.25 45.75
N TYR A 397 0.69 11.30 45.06
CA TYR A 397 1.63 10.19 44.99
C TYR A 397 2.14 9.85 46.40
N LYS A 398 1.45 8.95 47.10
CA LYS A 398 2.04 8.28 48.26
C LYS A 398 3.21 7.45 47.75
N LYS A 399 4.44 7.90 48.01
CA LYS A 399 5.66 7.09 47.86
C LYS A 399 5.37 5.69 48.41
N ARG A 400 5.47 4.68 47.54
CA ARG A 400 5.29 3.27 47.87
C ARG A 400 6.30 2.91 48.98
N LYS A 401 5.84 2.78 50.23
CA LYS A 401 6.69 2.29 51.33
C LYS A 401 7.01 0.82 51.05
N TRP A 402 8.30 0.49 51.08
CA TRP A 402 8.79 -0.88 50.92
C TRP A 402 8.16 -1.80 51.97
N PRO A 403 7.58 -2.96 51.59
CA PRO A 403 6.98 -3.88 52.55
C PRO A 403 8.06 -4.56 53.40
N LEU A 404 7.84 -4.66 54.71
CA LEU A 404 8.76 -5.24 55.71
C LEU A 404 9.24 -6.66 55.38
N LEU A 405 8.50 -7.41 54.57
CA LEU A 405 8.84 -8.75 54.11
C LEU A 405 10.19 -8.83 53.38
N LEU A 406 10.58 -7.82 52.60
CA LEU A 406 11.89 -7.83 51.92
C LEU A 406 13.08 -7.72 52.88
N LYS A 407 12.92 -7.09 54.06
CA LYS A 407 13.99 -6.99 55.05
C LYS A 407 14.31 -8.32 55.74
N ILE A 408 13.39 -9.27 55.67
CA ILE A 408 13.53 -10.61 56.28
C ILE A 408 14.00 -11.62 55.22
N VAL A 409 13.50 -11.51 53.99
CA VAL A 409 13.84 -12.46 52.90
C VAL A 409 15.29 -12.35 52.46
N ILE A 410 15.87 -11.14 52.43
CA ILE A 410 17.26 -10.90 52.00
C ILE A 410 18.31 -11.59 52.90
N PRO A 411 18.27 -11.46 54.25
CA PRO A 411 19.21 -12.16 55.11
C PRO A 411 18.98 -13.68 55.15
N ILE A 412 17.74 -14.15 55.00
CA ILE A 412 17.44 -15.59 54.92
C ILE A 412 18.00 -16.19 53.62
N ALA A 413 17.81 -15.53 52.48
CA ALA A 413 18.39 -15.96 51.21
C ALA A 413 19.92 -15.93 51.25
N GLY A 414 20.52 -14.93 51.91
CA GLY A 414 21.96 -14.84 52.14
C GLY A 414 22.50 -15.99 53.01
N ALA A 415 21.79 -16.35 54.10
CA ALA A 415 22.16 -17.46 54.97
C ALA A 415 22.03 -18.81 54.24
N VAL A 416 20.98 -19.01 53.45
CA VAL A 416 20.79 -20.21 52.63
C VAL A 416 21.89 -20.31 51.56
N LEU A 417 22.27 -19.21 50.91
CA LEU A 417 23.38 -19.19 49.96
C LEU A 417 24.72 -19.52 50.63
N CYS A 418 24.97 -19.01 51.84
CA CYS A 418 26.16 -19.34 52.62
C CYS A 418 26.20 -20.83 53.01
N MET A 419 25.06 -21.39 53.42
CA MET A 419 24.94 -22.82 53.73
C MET A 419 25.15 -23.69 52.49
N ILE A 420 24.64 -23.29 51.33
CA ILE A 420 24.87 -23.98 50.04
C ILE A 420 26.34 -23.90 49.65
N LEU A 421 27.01 -22.76 49.85
CA LEU A 421 28.43 -22.59 49.55
C LEU A 421 29.32 -23.44 50.48
N LEU A 422 29.04 -23.46 51.78
CA LEU A 422 29.75 -24.32 52.74
C LEU A 422 29.52 -25.81 52.47
N PHE A 423 28.30 -26.20 52.10
CA PHE A 423 27.97 -27.56 51.70
C PHE A 423 28.64 -27.95 50.38
N SER A 424 28.71 -27.03 49.41
CA SER A 424 29.41 -27.23 48.13
C SER A 424 30.92 -27.36 48.31
N PHE A 425 31.52 -26.61 49.23
CA PHE A 425 32.94 -26.72 49.60
C PHE A 425 33.22 -28.06 50.29
N PHE A 426 32.32 -28.52 51.16
CA PHE A 426 32.41 -29.84 51.81
C PHE A 426 32.25 -31.00 50.80
N ILE A 427 31.40 -30.84 49.78
CA ILE A 427 31.25 -31.80 48.67
C ILE A 427 32.48 -31.81 47.75
N LEU A 428 33.10 -30.65 47.48
CA LEU A 428 34.32 -30.55 46.68
C LEU A 428 35.52 -31.20 47.39
N LEU A 429 35.58 -31.13 48.72
CA LEU A 429 36.56 -31.89 49.52
C LEU A 429 36.30 -33.41 49.51
N ARG A 430 35.03 -33.84 49.42
CA ARG A 430 34.67 -35.26 49.30
C ARG A 430 34.80 -35.83 47.88
N LYS A 431 34.78 -35.00 46.83
CA LYS A 431 34.88 -35.41 45.42
C LYS A 431 36.30 -35.58 44.87
N ARG A 432 37.34 -35.61 45.70
CA ARG A 432 38.69 -36.08 45.29
C ARG A 432 38.84 -37.61 45.28
N LYS A 433 37.76 -38.37 45.50
CA LYS A 433 37.74 -39.82 45.30
C LYS A 433 36.46 -40.28 44.63
N SER A 434 36.68 -41.04 43.57
CA SER A 434 35.75 -41.95 42.90
C SER A 434 34.92 -41.42 41.73
N LYS A 435 34.90 -42.28 40.71
CA LYS A 435 34.56 -42.13 39.31
C LYS A 435 33.06 -42.33 39.04
N ASN A 436 32.66 -41.74 37.91
CA ASN A 436 31.76 -42.24 36.86
C ASN A 436 30.22 -42.25 36.98
N ASN A 437 29.64 -41.67 35.90
CA ASN A 437 28.36 -41.91 35.20
C ASN A 437 27.09 -41.36 35.89
N ALA A 438 26.10 -40.72 35.25
CA ALA A 438 25.73 -40.21 33.90
C ALA A 438 24.61 -39.13 34.15
N PRO A 439 23.85 -38.49 33.21
CA PRO A 439 23.65 -38.75 31.79
C PRO A 439 23.65 -37.52 30.83
N ILE A 440 23.61 -37.93 29.57
CA ILE A 440 23.50 -37.28 28.26
C ILE A 440 22.45 -36.14 28.16
N VAL A 441 22.87 -35.02 27.57
CA VAL A 441 22.05 -34.14 26.71
C VAL A 441 22.86 -33.94 25.43
N HIS A 442 22.28 -34.29 24.29
CA HIS A 442 22.92 -34.24 22.97
C HIS A 442 23.28 -32.80 22.55
N PRO A 443 24.56 -32.49 22.23
CA PRO A 443 24.91 -31.27 21.51
C PRO A 443 24.72 -31.53 20.01
N LEU A 444 24.01 -30.63 19.33
CA LEU A 444 24.05 -30.51 17.87
C LEU A 444 25.37 -29.81 17.46
N GLU A 445 26.50 -30.39 17.83
CA GLU A 445 27.83 -29.94 17.41
C GLU A 445 28.34 -30.95 16.39
N ASP A 446 28.35 -30.57 15.11
CA ASP A 446 29.27 -31.15 14.12
C ASP A 446 29.20 -30.48 12.72
N GLN A 447 28.41 -29.41 12.53
CA GLN A 447 28.28 -28.81 11.18
C GLN A 447 29.16 -27.59 10.90
N PHE A 448 29.77 -26.93 11.90
CA PHE A 448 30.58 -25.72 11.66
C PHE A 448 31.85 -25.66 12.54
N PRO A 449 33.05 -25.42 11.96
CA PRO A 449 34.29 -25.30 12.73
C PRO A 449 34.27 -24.06 13.63
N LYS A 450 34.61 -24.18 14.92
CA LYS A 450 34.68 -23.04 15.84
C LYS A 450 35.93 -22.20 15.58
N VAL A 451 35.77 -20.89 15.50
CA VAL A 451 36.87 -19.93 15.34
C VAL A 451 36.91 -18.94 16.51
N SER A 452 38.11 -18.68 17.03
CA SER A 452 38.32 -17.68 18.08
C SER A 452 38.64 -16.30 17.51
N HIS A 453 38.48 -15.26 18.32
CA HIS A 453 38.92 -13.91 17.96
C HIS A 453 40.41 -13.86 17.57
N SER A 454 41.27 -14.62 18.26
CA SER A 454 42.70 -14.71 17.93
C SER A 454 42.96 -15.36 16.57
N ASP A 455 42.16 -16.34 16.18
CA ASP A 455 42.28 -16.98 14.86
C ASP A 455 41.92 -15.99 13.75
N LEU A 456 40.88 -15.18 13.96
CA LEU A 456 40.45 -14.17 12.99
C LEU A 456 41.44 -13.01 12.86
N ILE A 457 42.01 -12.56 13.98
CA ILE A 457 43.10 -11.57 13.96
C ILE A 457 44.29 -12.09 13.14
N ARG A 458 44.73 -13.33 13.40
CA ARG A 458 45.87 -13.91 12.67
C ARG A 458 45.54 -14.10 11.18
N ALA A 459 44.34 -14.57 10.88
CA ALA A 459 43.91 -14.84 9.52
C ALA A 459 43.82 -13.57 8.66
N THR A 460 43.46 -12.43 9.26
CA THR A 460 43.21 -11.15 8.56
C THR A 460 44.35 -10.15 8.68
N ASP A 461 45.50 -10.56 9.23
CA ASP A 461 46.64 -9.70 9.55
C ASP A 461 46.22 -8.49 10.42
N GLY A 462 45.54 -8.78 11.54
CA GLY A 462 45.07 -7.77 12.49
C GLY A 462 43.92 -6.90 11.95
N PHE A 463 43.10 -7.42 11.04
CA PHE A 463 42.10 -6.65 10.30
C PHE A 463 42.72 -5.46 9.54
N SER A 464 43.87 -5.69 8.91
CA SER A 464 44.59 -4.68 8.13
C SER A 464 43.72 -4.11 7.00
N SER A 465 43.88 -2.82 6.72
CA SER A 465 43.21 -2.15 5.59
C SER A 465 43.61 -2.73 4.23
N THR A 466 44.79 -3.37 4.12
CA THR A 466 45.21 -4.06 2.89
C THR A 466 44.37 -5.29 2.59
N ASN A 467 43.70 -5.84 3.61
CA ASN A 467 42.79 -6.98 3.51
C ASN A 467 41.31 -6.56 3.48
N LEU A 468 40.99 -5.27 3.56
CA LEU A 468 39.61 -4.78 3.54
C LEU A 468 39.01 -4.93 2.14
N ILE A 469 37.92 -5.68 2.01
CA ILE A 469 37.25 -5.96 0.73
C ILE A 469 35.84 -5.37 0.63
N GLY A 470 35.29 -4.82 1.72
CA GLY A 470 34.00 -4.12 1.69
C GLY A 470 33.64 -3.50 3.04
N ARG A 471 32.83 -2.45 3.03
CA ARG A 471 32.35 -1.77 4.24
C ARG A 471 30.89 -1.36 4.09
N GLY A 472 30.08 -1.63 5.11
CA GLY A 472 28.67 -1.24 5.17
C GLY A 472 28.34 -0.51 6.46
N GLY A 473 27.05 -0.18 6.67
CA GLY A 473 26.60 0.61 7.82
C GLY A 473 26.85 0.00 9.19
N TYR A 474 26.90 -1.34 9.29
CA TYR A 474 27.03 -2.07 10.55
C TYR A 474 28.33 -2.87 10.71
N GLY A 475 29.24 -2.85 9.72
CA GLY A 475 30.45 -3.67 9.77
C GLY A 475 31.37 -3.54 8.57
N SER A 476 32.54 -4.18 8.67
CA SER A 476 33.58 -4.21 7.63
C SER A 476 33.94 -5.66 7.31
N VAL A 477 34.27 -5.95 6.06
CA VAL A 477 34.59 -7.30 5.57
C VAL A 477 36.06 -7.36 5.16
N TYR A 478 36.79 -8.33 5.70
CA TYR A 478 38.21 -8.54 5.46
C TYR A 478 38.46 -9.88 4.79
N LYS A 479 39.36 -9.93 3.81
CA LYS A 479 39.92 -11.17 3.29
C LYS A 479 40.90 -11.75 4.31
N GLY A 480 40.82 -13.04 4.59
CA GLY A 480 41.73 -13.71 5.50
C GLY A 480 42.05 -15.14 5.08
N ILE A 481 43.05 -15.73 5.72
CA ILE A 481 43.49 -17.11 5.49
C ILE A 481 43.45 -17.87 6.83
N LEU A 482 42.49 -18.78 7.00
CA LEU A 482 42.37 -19.60 8.21
C LEU A 482 43.37 -20.76 8.18
N SER A 483 44.14 -20.91 9.27
CA SER A 483 45.04 -22.04 9.52
C SER A 483 44.31 -23.17 10.26
N PRO A 484 44.70 -24.45 10.09
CA PRO A 484 45.89 -24.95 9.39
C PRO A 484 45.70 -25.22 7.88
N HIS A 485 44.45 -25.23 7.38
CA HIS A 485 44.13 -25.67 6.01
C HIS A 485 44.30 -24.59 4.92
N GLN A 486 44.84 -23.42 5.27
CA GLN A 486 45.00 -22.25 4.38
C GLN A 486 43.72 -21.86 3.62
N THR A 487 42.57 -21.95 4.29
CA THR A 487 41.28 -21.64 3.67
C THR A 487 41.11 -20.13 3.54
N ILE A 488 40.91 -19.64 2.31
CA ILE A 488 40.66 -18.23 2.03
C ILE A 488 39.20 -17.90 2.40
N VAL A 489 39.01 -16.94 3.28
CA VAL A 489 37.71 -16.57 3.83
C VAL A 489 37.45 -15.07 3.74
N ALA A 490 36.18 -14.69 3.77
CA ALA A 490 35.73 -13.32 4.00
C ALA A 490 35.19 -13.21 5.44
N VAL A 491 35.81 -12.36 6.26
CA VAL A 491 35.48 -12.15 7.67
C VAL A 491 34.76 -10.82 7.83
N LYS A 492 33.45 -10.86 8.08
CA LYS A 492 32.65 -9.66 8.38
C LYS A 492 32.66 -9.39 9.87
N VAL A 493 33.29 -8.28 10.26
CA VAL A 493 33.37 -7.81 11.64
C VAL A 493 32.33 -6.71 11.86
N PHE A 494 31.50 -6.88 12.88
CA PHE A 494 30.42 -5.94 13.20
C PHE A 494 30.94 -4.81 14.10
N ASN A 495 30.57 -3.57 13.78
CA ASN A 495 30.92 -2.41 14.61
C ASN A 495 29.88 -2.26 15.73
N LEU A 496 30.12 -2.92 16.86
CA LEU A 496 29.17 -2.95 17.99
C LEU A 496 29.01 -1.61 18.73
N GLN A 497 29.82 -0.60 18.40
CA GLN A 497 29.59 0.78 18.86
C GLN A 497 28.41 1.44 18.14
N ASN A 498 27.99 0.94 16.98
CA ASN A 498 26.82 1.45 16.27
C ASN A 498 25.54 0.86 16.89
N GLN A 499 24.59 1.73 17.24
CA GLN A 499 23.26 1.29 17.69
C GLN A 499 22.61 0.39 16.62
N GLY A 500 22.19 -0.80 17.04
CA GLY A 500 21.57 -1.80 16.16
C GLY A 500 22.52 -2.84 15.55
N ALA A 501 23.86 -2.68 15.63
CA ALA A 501 24.80 -3.66 15.05
C ALA A 501 24.66 -5.07 15.66
N SER A 502 24.38 -5.18 16.96
CA SER A 502 24.11 -6.46 17.63
C SER A 502 22.80 -7.11 17.15
N ARG A 503 21.77 -6.31 16.84
CA ARG A 503 20.52 -6.79 16.23
C ARG A 503 20.73 -7.20 14.78
N SER A 504 21.52 -6.44 14.01
CA SER A 504 21.92 -6.78 12.64
C SER A 504 22.68 -8.10 12.57
N PHE A 505 23.61 -8.36 13.50
CA PHE A 505 24.27 -9.66 13.60
C PHE A 505 23.28 -10.82 13.81
N LEU A 506 22.33 -10.67 14.75
CA LEU A 506 21.33 -11.71 15.03
C LEU A 506 20.37 -11.92 13.85
N ALA A 507 19.91 -10.84 13.22
CA ALA A 507 19.07 -10.89 12.03
C ALA A 507 19.79 -11.58 10.87
N GLU A 508 21.07 -11.25 10.62
CA GLU A 508 21.85 -11.93 9.58
C GLU A 508 22.05 -13.41 9.88
N CYS A 509 22.29 -13.79 11.14
CA CYS A 509 22.35 -15.20 11.54
C CYS A 509 21.01 -15.93 11.30
N GLU A 510 19.89 -15.29 11.62
CA GLU A 510 18.55 -15.88 11.49
C GLU A 510 18.13 -16.03 10.02
N VAL A 511 18.34 -14.99 9.21
CA VAL A 511 18.08 -15.03 7.76
C VAL A 511 18.93 -16.12 7.11
N LEU A 512 20.23 -16.15 7.37
CA LEU A 512 21.14 -17.12 6.76
C LEU A 512 20.92 -18.56 7.26
N ARG A 513 20.31 -18.74 8.44
CA ARG A 513 19.86 -20.05 8.92
C ARG A 513 18.61 -20.54 8.17
N ASN A 514 17.69 -19.63 7.86
CA ASN A 514 16.35 -19.99 7.38
C ASN A 514 16.24 -19.91 5.84
N THR A 515 17.12 -19.21 5.15
CA THR A 515 17.09 -19.06 3.69
C THR A 515 17.97 -20.09 3.00
N ARG A 516 17.38 -20.92 2.12
CA ARG A 516 18.11 -21.85 1.25
C ARG A 516 18.00 -21.39 -0.19
N HIS A 517 19.09 -20.92 -0.77
CA HIS A 517 19.15 -20.51 -2.16
C HIS A 517 20.51 -20.88 -2.77
N ARG A 518 20.52 -21.32 -4.04
CA ARG A 518 21.73 -21.80 -4.73
C ARG A 518 22.80 -20.73 -4.93
N ASN A 519 22.38 -19.46 -5.00
CA ASN A 519 23.26 -18.30 -5.23
C ASN A 519 23.59 -17.49 -3.96
N LEU A 520 23.18 -17.94 -2.77
CA LEU A 520 23.55 -17.28 -1.51
C LEU A 520 24.86 -17.85 -0.96
N ILE A 521 25.73 -16.96 -0.48
CA ILE A 521 27.02 -17.33 0.13
C ILE A 521 26.76 -18.10 1.43
N LYS A 522 27.42 -19.24 1.58
CA LYS A 522 27.31 -20.06 2.79
C LYS A 522 28.15 -19.46 3.91
N ILE A 523 27.55 -19.38 5.11
CA ILE A 523 28.30 -19.13 6.34
C ILE A 523 29.17 -20.37 6.61
N MET A 524 30.46 -20.15 6.82
CA MET A 524 31.39 -21.19 7.27
C MET A 524 31.36 -21.34 8.79
N THR A 525 31.29 -20.22 9.52
CA THR A 525 31.20 -20.19 10.98
C THR A 525 30.90 -18.78 11.48
N SER A 526 30.63 -18.63 12.77
CA SER A 526 30.46 -17.34 13.45
C SER A 526 31.32 -17.27 14.71
N CYS A 527 31.69 -16.05 15.07
CA CYS A 527 32.40 -15.75 16.31
C CYS A 527 31.56 -14.76 17.11
N SER A 528 31.13 -15.16 18.30
CA SER A 528 30.43 -14.29 19.26
C SER A 528 31.03 -14.52 20.63
N MET A 529 32.09 -13.79 20.94
CA MET A 529 32.86 -13.90 22.18
C MET A 529 33.36 -12.53 22.63
N VAL A 530 34.12 -12.47 23.72
CA VAL A 530 34.81 -11.24 24.16
C VAL A 530 36.19 -11.12 23.49
N ASP A 531 36.58 -9.91 23.10
CA ASP A 531 37.92 -9.62 22.56
C ASP A 531 39.00 -9.64 23.66
N PHE A 532 40.27 -9.44 23.29
CA PHE A 532 41.40 -9.41 24.23
C PHE A 532 41.37 -8.21 25.20
N ARG A 533 40.46 -7.25 24.97
CA ARG A 533 40.22 -6.08 25.84
C ARG A 533 38.97 -6.24 26.71
N GLY A 534 38.27 -7.38 26.62
CA GLY A 534 37.05 -7.67 27.38
C GLY A 534 35.78 -7.05 26.79
N ASN A 535 35.80 -6.52 25.57
CA ASN A 535 34.61 -6.01 24.89
C ASN A 535 33.91 -7.13 24.11
N ASP A 536 32.60 -7.00 23.91
CA ASP A 536 31.88 -7.89 23.00
C ASP A 536 32.46 -7.81 21.59
N PHE A 537 32.65 -8.96 20.96
CA PHE A 537 33.12 -9.11 19.60
C PHE A 537 32.21 -10.06 18.82
N LYS A 538 31.76 -9.61 17.64
CA LYS A 538 30.89 -10.39 16.76
C LYS A 538 31.40 -10.35 15.34
N ALA A 539 31.57 -11.53 14.74
CA ALA A 539 31.95 -11.69 13.35
C ALA A 539 31.27 -12.89 12.69
N LEU A 540 31.05 -12.78 11.38
CA LEU A 540 30.62 -13.87 10.52
C LEU A 540 31.74 -14.21 9.53
N VAL A 541 31.98 -15.50 9.33
CA VAL A 541 33.00 -16.00 8.40
C VAL A 541 32.31 -16.70 7.23
N PHE A 542 32.64 -16.25 6.03
CA PHE A 542 32.10 -16.74 4.78
C PHE A 542 33.20 -17.32 3.88
N GLU A 543 32.79 -18.16 2.94
CA GLU A 543 33.65 -18.55 1.82
C GLU A 543 34.01 -17.31 0.98
N PHE A 544 35.28 -17.15 0.62
CA PHE A 544 35.72 -16.03 -0.22
C PHE A 544 35.46 -16.34 -1.71
N ILE A 545 34.77 -15.42 -2.40
CA ILE A 545 34.50 -15.53 -3.84
C ILE A 545 35.52 -14.69 -4.63
N PRO A 546 36.43 -15.30 -5.40
CA PRO A 546 37.59 -14.61 -5.98
C PRO A 546 37.35 -13.74 -7.22
N ASN A 547 36.10 -13.51 -7.66
CA ASN A 547 35.79 -12.87 -8.94
C ASN A 547 34.96 -11.56 -8.85
N GLY A 548 35.04 -10.85 -7.73
CA GLY A 548 34.59 -9.45 -7.60
C GLY A 548 33.18 -9.23 -7.03
N SER A 549 32.85 -7.94 -6.84
CA SER A 549 31.61 -7.46 -6.20
C SER A 549 30.51 -7.17 -7.23
N LEU A 550 29.27 -7.53 -6.89
CA LEU A 550 28.07 -7.18 -7.69
C LEU A 550 27.78 -5.67 -7.67
N GLU A 551 28.38 -4.92 -6.74
CA GLU A 551 28.22 -3.48 -6.57
C GLU A 551 28.48 -2.71 -7.87
N LYS A 552 29.51 -3.07 -8.64
CA LYS A 552 29.81 -2.41 -9.94
C LYS A 552 28.78 -2.69 -11.04
N TRP A 553 27.96 -3.73 -10.88
CA TRP A 553 26.87 -4.08 -11.79
C TRP A 553 25.53 -3.47 -11.35
N LEU A 554 25.33 -3.27 -10.04
CA LEU A 554 24.14 -2.65 -9.46
C LEU A 554 24.24 -1.12 -9.42
N HIS A 555 25.44 -0.59 -9.26
CA HIS A 555 25.79 0.82 -9.17
C HIS A 555 26.96 1.12 -10.12
N PRO A 556 26.76 1.08 -11.45
CA PRO A 556 27.82 1.39 -12.40
C PRO A 556 28.25 2.86 -12.25
N GLU A 557 29.50 3.09 -11.83
CA GLU A 557 30.11 4.42 -11.91
C GLU A 557 30.40 4.77 -13.38
N LEU A 558 30.19 6.04 -13.73
CA LEU A 558 30.42 6.58 -15.07
C LEU A 558 31.93 6.66 -15.36
N ASP A 559 32.50 5.59 -15.91
CA ASP A 559 33.87 5.62 -16.45
C ASP A 559 33.89 5.90 -17.96
N GLN A 560 34.98 6.55 -18.40
CA GLN A 560 35.20 7.27 -19.67
C GLN A 560 35.10 6.47 -20.99
N HIS A 561 34.68 5.20 -20.94
CA HIS A 561 34.41 4.38 -22.12
C HIS A 561 32.99 3.85 -22.04
N HIS A 562 32.06 4.61 -22.62
CA HIS A 562 30.61 4.41 -22.68
C HIS A 562 30.13 2.98 -22.98
N HIS A 563 30.21 2.07 -22.01
CA HIS A 563 29.48 0.81 -21.99
C HIS A 563 28.98 0.54 -20.56
N SER A 564 27.68 0.81 -20.36
CA SER A 564 26.95 0.43 -19.15
C SER A 564 26.84 -1.08 -19.09
N LYS A 565 27.55 -1.73 -18.15
CA LYS A 565 27.41 -3.16 -17.86
C LYS A 565 26.12 -3.41 -17.09
N ARG A 566 24.97 -3.40 -17.79
CA ARG A 566 23.66 -3.76 -17.20
C ARG A 566 23.37 -5.25 -17.37
N LEU A 567 22.98 -5.90 -16.28
CA LEU A 567 22.49 -7.28 -16.31
C LEU A 567 21.17 -7.34 -17.08
N SER A 568 21.06 -8.25 -18.05
CA SER A 568 19.82 -8.52 -18.79
C SER A 568 18.75 -9.13 -17.88
N LEU A 569 17.46 -9.07 -18.28
CA LEU A 569 16.38 -9.67 -17.50
C LEU A 569 16.61 -11.16 -17.24
N LEU A 570 17.10 -11.91 -18.22
CA LEU A 570 17.43 -13.34 -18.06
C LEU A 570 18.58 -13.54 -17.07
N GLN A 571 19.58 -12.68 -17.06
CA GLN A 571 20.67 -12.72 -16.07
C GLN A 571 20.14 -12.38 -14.66
N ARG A 572 19.26 -11.39 -14.54
CA ARG A 572 18.60 -11.04 -13.26
C ARG A 572 17.71 -12.17 -12.76
N LEU A 573 16.95 -12.82 -13.65
CA LEU A 573 16.12 -13.97 -13.34
C LEU A 573 16.98 -15.16 -12.89
N ASN A 574 18.10 -15.42 -13.56
CA ASN A 574 19.05 -16.47 -13.17
C ASN A 574 19.79 -16.18 -11.86
N ILE A 575 19.90 -14.91 -11.45
CA ILE A 575 20.43 -14.52 -10.14
C ILE A 575 19.35 -14.74 -9.05
N ALA A 576 18.09 -14.39 -9.35
CA ALA A 576 16.96 -14.41 -8.42
C ALA A 576 16.31 -15.80 -8.20
N ILE A 577 16.45 -16.71 -9.16
CA ILE A 577 16.03 -18.13 -9.12
C ILE A 577 17.25 -18.99 -8.79
#